data_AF-K3ZWZ1-F1
#
_entry.id   AF-K3ZWZ1-F1
#
_cell.length_a   1.000
_cell.length_b   1.000
_cell.length_c   1.000
_cell.angle_alpha   90.00
_cell.angle_beta   90.00
_cell.angle_gamma   90.00
#
_symmetry.space_group_name_H-M   'P 1'
#
loop_
_entity.id
_entity.type
_entity.pdbx_description
1 polymer ?
#
loop_
_entity_poly.entity_id
_entity_poly.type
_entity_poly.pdbx_seq_one_letter_code
_entity_poly.pdbx_strand_id
1 'polypeptide(L)'
;MALTGTVGYIDPEYFQTSELTAKSDVYSFGILLLEILSSHGPQDWNVLMNHQQSSVVQWALEKFYDDLMNEILDYRMEDRVAGEVLRDWLSLALSCVASRGNDRPSIEVVGERLWKIWKDHRRNIGEQHEYEGSWDEFVKQEGILRHEKSVLKKNWAPSATEEEWFGYIKQIELVQEGCSVTQDKEHLLRSRSASLGDSNTTVSPR
;
A
#
# COMPACT_ATOMS: atom_id res chain seq x y z
N MET A 1 -10.26 19.12 -13.33
CA MET A 1 -10.42 17.65 -13.26
C MET A 1 -10.35 17.26 -11.80
N ALA A 2 -11.23 16.39 -11.33
CA ALA A 2 -11.19 15.90 -9.96
C ALA A 2 -10.27 14.67 -9.89
N LEU A 3 -9.28 14.72 -8.99
CA LEU A 3 -8.49 13.56 -8.60
C LEU A 3 -9.42 12.57 -7.86
N THR A 4 -9.58 11.37 -8.40
CA THR A 4 -10.35 10.28 -7.79
C THR A 4 -9.45 9.10 -7.46
N GLY A 5 -9.67 8.48 -6.30
CA GLY A 5 -8.91 7.32 -5.84
C GLY A 5 -9.03 7.09 -4.33
N THR A 6 -8.59 5.91 -3.88
CA THR A 6 -8.56 5.54 -2.46
C THR A 6 -7.24 5.98 -1.83
N VAL A 7 -7.31 6.81 -0.78
CA VAL A 7 -6.13 7.36 -0.09
C VAL A 7 -5.19 6.23 0.35
N GLY A 8 -3.90 6.35 0.02
CA GLY A 8 -2.87 5.33 0.28
C GLY A 8 -2.53 4.45 -0.92
N TYR A 9 -3.46 4.28 -1.87
CA TYR A 9 -3.21 3.56 -3.13
C TYR A 9 -2.98 4.52 -4.31
N ILE A 10 -3.25 5.81 -4.14
CA ILE A 10 -3.12 6.82 -5.20
C ILE A 10 -1.66 6.91 -5.67
N ASP A 11 -1.46 6.73 -6.96
CA ASP A 11 -0.19 6.94 -7.64
C ASP A 11 0.27 8.40 -7.49
N PRO A 12 1.48 8.65 -6.95
CA PRO A 12 2.01 10.01 -6.78
C PRO A 12 2.19 10.76 -8.09
N GLU A 13 2.49 10.07 -9.20
CA GLU A 13 2.62 10.69 -10.53
C GLU A 13 1.25 11.10 -11.06
N TYR A 14 0.23 10.25 -10.92
CA TYR A 14 -1.17 10.62 -11.22
C TYR A 14 -1.63 11.80 -10.35
N PHE A 15 -1.30 11.81 -9.05
CA PHE A 15 -1.62 12.92 -8.16
C PHE A 15 -1.01 14.25 -8.63
N GLN A 16 0.23 14.21 -9.12
CA GLN A 16 0.94 15.41 -9.59
C GLN A 16 0.50 15.87 -10.98
N THR A 17 0.30 14.94 -11.90
CA THR A 17 0.02 15.22 -13.32
C THR A 17 -1.46 15.32 -13.64
N SER A 18 -2.32 14.78 -12.79
CA SER A 18 -3.74 14.49 -13.08
C SER A 18 -3.95 13.55 -14.27
N GLU A 19 -2.92 12.80 -14.69
CA GLU A 19 -2.99 11.82 -15.78
C GLU A 19 -3.11 10.40 -15.24
N LEU A 20 -4.28 9.79 -15.41
CA LEU A 20 -4.49 8.40 -15.03
C LEU A 20 -3.99 7.49 -16.14
N THR A 21 -3.09 6.56 -15.81
CA THR A 21 -2.50 5.63 -16.77
C THR A 21 -2.57 4.19 -16.27
N ALA A 22 -2.30 3.21 -17.15
CA ALA A 22 -2.12 1.83 -16.73
C ALA A 22 -0.98 1.66 -15.70
N LYS A 23 -0.03 2.60 -15.64
CA LYS A 23 1.04 2.59 -14.63
C LYS A 23 0.54 3.01 -13.25
N SER A 24 -0.54 3.77 -13.17
CA SER A 24 -1.20 4.13 -11.91
C SER A 24 -1.89 2.92 -11.28
N ASP A 25 -2.45 2.04 -12.11
CA ASP A 25 -2.97 0.74 -11.65
C ASP A 25 -1.83 -0.16 -11.15
N VAL A 26 -0.69 -0.20 -11.83
CA VAL A 26 0.50 -0.95 -11.38
C VAL A 26 0.99 -0.46 -10.02
N TYR A 27 1.02 0.85 -9.78
CA TYR A 27 1.37 1.41 -8.47
C TYR A 27 0.41 0.92 -7.38
N SER A 28 -0.90 1.06 -7.61
CA SER A 28 -1.93 0.64 -6.67
C SER A 28 -1.84 -0.87 -6.37
N PHE A 29 -1.56 -1.68 -7.39
CA PHE A 29 -1.31 -3.11 -7.24
C PHE A 29 -0.04 -3.40 -6.42
N GLY A 30 1.03 -2.63 -6.59
CA GLY A 30 2.22 -2.71 -5.77
C GLY A 30 1.94 -2.47 -4.28
N ILE A 31 1.09 -1.49 -3.95
CA ILE A 31 0.63 -1.26 -2.58
C ILE A 31 -0.15 -2.48 -2.04
N LEU A 32 -1.04 -3.07 -2.85
CA LEU A 32 -1.76 -4.29 -2.47
C LEU A 32 -0.80 -5.47 -2.20
N LEU A 33 0.28 -5.62 -2.98
CA LEU A 33 1.28 -6.65 -2.72
C LEU A 33 1.99 -6.44 -1.36
N LEU A 34 2.29 -5.19 -0.99
CA LEU A 34 2.87 -4.87 0.33
C LEU A 34 1.88 -5.12 1.46
N GLU A 35 0.62 -4.76 1.26
CA GLU A 35 -0.47 -5.03 2.22
C GLU A 35 -0.66 -6.54 2.44
N ILE A 36 -0.62 -7.35 1.38
CA ILE A 36 -0.71 -8.82 1.50
C ILE A 36 0.46 -9.38 2.30
N LEU A 37 1.69 -8.92 2.03
CA LEU A 37 2.88 -9.39 2.75
C LEU A 37 2.83 -9.02 4.23
N SER A 38 2.38 -7.81 4.53
CA SER A 38 2.43 -7.27 5.89
C SER A 38 1.19 -7.50 6.71
N SER A 39 0.04 -7.82 6.09
CA SER A 39 -1.30 -7.74 6.70
C SER A 39 -1.70 -6.36 7.22
N HIS A 40 -0.94 -5.31 6.87
CA HIS A 40 -1.20 -3.93 7.27
C HIS A 40 -1.63 -3.10 6.06
N GLY A 41 -2.77 -2.43 6.18
CA GLY A 41 -3.25 -1.51 5.15
C GLY A 41 -2.31 -0.30 4.99
N PRO A 42 -2.35 0.41 3.85
CA PRO A 42 -1.47 1.56 3.60
C PRO A 42 -1.71 2.74 4.55
N GLN A 43 -2.82 2.74 5.27
CA GLN A 43 -3.18 3.73 6.30
C GLN A 43 -3.06 3.18 7.72
N ASP A 44 -2.33 2.08 7.93
CA ASP A 44 -2.13 1.56 9.28
C ASP A 44 -1.21 2.48 10.09
N TRP A 45 -1.86 3.33 10.91
CA TRP A 45 -1.20 4.30 11.75
C TRP A 45 -0.23 3.68 12.76
N ASN A 46 -0.41 2.42 13.16
CA ASN A 46 0.53 1.78 14.07
C ASN A 46 1.88 1.54 13.39
N VAL A 47 1.88 1.12 12.13
CA VAL A 47 3.12 0.94 11.36
C VAL A 47 3.79 2.29 11.12
N LEU A 48 3.02 3.29 10.67
CA LEU A 48 3.57 4.59 10.28
C LEU A 48 4.10 5.39 11.48
N MET A 49 3.40 5.39 12.62
CA MET A 49 3.80 6.15 13.80
C MET A 49 4.92 5.45 14.59
N ASN A 50 4.88 4.13 14.73
CA ASN A 50 5.91 3.40 15.50
C ASN A 50 7.26 3.39 14.77
N HIS A 51 7.26 3.48 13.44
CA HIS A 51 8.48 3.54 12.64
C HIS A 51 8.87 4.95 12.19
N GLN A 52 8.11 5.98 12.56
CA GLN A 52 8.31 7.39 12.15
C GLN A 52 8.33 7.58 10.62
N GLN A 53 7.50 6.82 9.91
CA GLN A 53 7.48 6.80 8.45
C GLN A 53 6.30 7.55 7.86
N SER A 54 6.56 8.18 6.70
CA SER A 54 5.56 8.95 5.96
C SER A 54 4.63 8.07 5.10
N SER A 55 5.02 6.82 4.82
CA SER A 55 4.20 5.85 4.07
C SER A 55 4.68 4.40 4.27
N VAL A 56 3.80 3.44 3.96
CA VAL A 56 4.13 2.00 3.91
C VAL A 56 5.24 1.70 2.90
N VAL A 57 5.30 2.46 1.80
CA VAL A 57 6.35 2.31 0.79
C VAL A 57 7.73 2.65 1.37
N GLN A 58 7.83 3.79 2.07
CA GLN A 58 9.09 4.22 2.69
C GLN A 58 9.55 3.22 3.76
N TRP A 59 8.63 2.78 4.61
CA TRP A 59 8.90 1.73 5.59
C TRP A 59 9.41 0.43 4.94
N ALA A 60 8.74 -0.04 3.89
CA ALA A 60 9.13 -1.26 3.18
C ALA A 60 10.50 -1.13 2.49
N LEU A 61 10.80 0.04 1.90
CA LEU A 61 12.10 0.33 1.29
C LEU A 61 13.24 0.26 2.31
N GLU A 62 13.07 0.90 3.47
CA GLU A 62 14.08 0.87 4.53
C GLU A 62 14.36 -0.54 5.00
N LYS A 63 13.32 -1.30 5.33
CA LYS A 63 13.47 -2.70 5.74
C LYS A 63 14.10 -3.57 4.67
N PHE A 64 13.85 -3.29 3.39
CA PHE A 64 14.50 -4.00 2.28
C PHE A 64 15.99 -3.68 2.19
N TYR A 65 16.39 -2.41 2.31
CA TYR A 65 17.81 -2.01 2.23
C TYR A 65 18.62 -2.37 3.47
N ASP A 66 17.99 -2.43 4.65
CA ASP A 66 18.62 -2.84 5.90
C ASP A 66 18.68 -4.38 6.07
N ASP A 67 18.20 -5.14 5.08
CA ASP A 67 18.08 -6.62 5.12
C ASP A 67 17.19 -7.13 6.28
N LEU A 68 16.21 -6.32 6.69
CA LEU A 68 15.24 -6.59 7.76
C LEU A 68 13.86 -6.98 7.20
N MET A 69 13.82 -7.63 6.04
CA MET A 69 12.56 -7.93 5.33
C MET A 69 11.60 -8.81 6.12
N ASN A 70 12.10 -9.66 7.02
CA ASN A 70 11.25 -10.51 7.87
C ASN A 70 10.35 -9.68 8.80
N GLU A 71 10.74 -8.44 9.13
CA GLU A 71 9.90 -7.54 9.92
C GLU A 71 8.71 -6.99 9.13
N ILE A 72 8.73 -7.08 7.80
CA ILE A 72 7.57 -6.75 6.97
C ILE A 72 6.56 -7.89 6.97
N LEU A 73 7.02 -9.14 7.03
CA LEU A 73 6.17 -10.30 6.84
C LEU A 73 5.20 -10.48 8.01
N ASP A 74 3.92 -10.76 7.70
CA ASP A 74 2.95 -11.19 8.71
C ASP A 74 3.50 -12.40 9.48
N TYR A 75 3.55 -12.32 10.81
CA TYR A 75 4.03 -13.37 11.71
C TYR A 75 3.33 -14.73 11.45
N ARG A 76 2.10 -14.71 10.92
CA ARG A 76 1.35 -15.93 10.55
C ARG A 76 1.95 -16.67 9.36
N MET A 77 2.83 -16.02 8.61
CA MET A 77 3.49 -16.52 7.41
C MET A 77 4.99 -16.84 7.60
N GLU A 78 5.59 -16.47 8.74
CA GLU A 78 7.03 -16.56 8.99
C GLU A 78 7.61 -17.96 8.75
N ASP A 79 6.95 -19.01 9.26
CA ASP A 79 7.40 -20.41 9.09
C ASP A 79 7.06 -21.01 7.71
N ARG A 80 6.31 -20.27 6.88
CA ARG A 80 5.78 -20.80 5.60
C ARG A 80 6.53 -20.24 4.41
N VAL A 81 7.09 -19.03 4.50
CA VAL A 81 7.68 -18.33 3.37
C VAL A 81 9.20 -18.33 3.49
N ALA A 82 9.87 -18.98 2.53
CA ALA A 82 11.32 -18.92 2.44
C ALA A 82 11.81 -17.50 2.18
N GLY A 83 12.94 -17.11 2.79
CA GLY A 83 13.49 -15.75 2.66
C GLY A 83 13.77 -15.32 1.22
N GLU A 84 14.15 -16.25 0.33
CA GLU A 84 14.33 -15.95 -1.11
C GLU A 84 13.01 -15.57 -1.79
N VAL A 85 11.92 -16.29 -1.48
CA VAL A 85 10.57 -16.00 -2.00
C VAL A 85 10.10 -14.64 -1.50
N LEU A 86 10.33 -14.34 -0.21
CA LEU A 86 10.02 -13.05 0.37
C LEU A 86 10.79 -11.92 -0.33
N ARG A 87 12.09 -12.09 -0.53
CA ARG A 87 12.94 -11.10 -1.21
C ARG A 87 12.45 -10.83 -2.63
N ASP A 88 12.13 -11.86 -3.40
CA ASP A 88 11.65 -11.72 -4.78
C ASP A 88 10.28 -11.04 -4.86
N TRP A 89 9.35 -11.40 -3.95
CA TRP A 89 8.03 -10.77 -3.85
C TRP A 89 8.16 -9.30 -3.47
N LEU A 90 8.93 -8.99 -2.43
CA LEU A 90 9.11 -7.64 -1.95
C LEU A 90 9.82 -6.77 -3.00
N SER A 91 10.85 -7.30 -3.66
CA SER A 91 11.50 -6.63 -4.80
C SER A 91 10.52 -6.30 -5.92
N LEU A 92 9.61 -7.22 -6.25
CA LEU A 92 8.57 -6.97 -7.24
C LEU A 92 7.62 -5.86 -6.78
N ALA A 93 7.10 -5.94 -5.56
CA ALA A 93 6.20 -4.93 -4.99
C ALA A 93 6.84 -3.53 -5.00
N LEU A 94 8.10 -3.43 -4.56
CA LEU A 94 8.87 -2.18 -4.55
C LEU A 94 9.10 -1.62 -5.96
N SER A 95 9.30 -2.48 -6.97
CA SER A 95 9.39 -2.02 -8.36
C SER A 95 8.06 -1.48 -8.91
N CYS A 96 6.92 -2.01 -8.46
CA CYS A 96 5.61 -1.52 -8.86
C CYS A 96 5.29 -0.13 -8.28
N VAL A 97 5.80 0.18 -7.09
CA VAL A 97 5.56 1.46 -6.39
C VAL A 97 6.63 2.53 -6.68
N ALA A 98 7.40 2.38 -7.75
CA ALA A 98 8.37 3.39 -8.16
C ALA A 98 7.70 4.77 -8.37
N SER A 99 8.35 5.84 -7.93
CA SER A 99 7.76 7.20 -7.99
C SER A 99 7.44 7.64 -9.42
N ARG A 100 8.22 7.20 -10.41
CA ARG A 100 7.99 7.47 -11.84
C ARG A 100 7.37 6.25 -12.50
N GLY A 101 6.28 6.42 -13.24
CA GLY A 101 5.56 5.36 -13.91
C GLY A 101 6.39 4.61 -14.95
N ASN A 102 7.34 5.29 -15.60
CA ASN A 102 8.27 4.68 -16.56
C ASN A 102 9.25 3.69 -15.92
N ASP A 103 9.54 3.83 -14.62
CA ASP A 103 10.44 2.94 -13.89
C ASP A 103 9.70 1.70 -13.35
N ARG A 104 8.35 1.71 -13.40
CA ARG A 104 7.52 0.56 -13.01
C ARG A 104 7.53 -0.50 -14.12
N PRO A 105 7.42 -1.80 -13.81
CA PRO A 105 7.18 -2.84 -14.82
C PRO A 105 5.81 -2.66 -15.51
N SER A 106 5.57 -3.38 -16.60
CA SER A 106 4.20 -3.52 -17.13
C SER A 106 3.45 -4.59 -16.32
N ILE A 107 2.12 -4.57 -16.33
CA ILE A 107 1.32 -5.54 -15.56
C ILE A 107 1.56 -6.98 -16.04
N GLU A 108 1.91 -7.16 -17.31
CA GLU A 108 2.29 -8.46 -17.89
C GLU A 108 3.56 -8.99 -17.22
N VAL A 109 4.60 -8.15 -17.12
CA VAL A 109 5.87 -8.50 -16.44
C VAL A 109 5.63 -8.78 -14.95
N VAL A 110 4.72 -8.04 -14.30
CA VAL A 110 4.32 -8.30 -12.91
C VAL A 110 3.70 -9.69 -12.79
N GLY A 111 2.77 -10.04 -13.67
CA GLY A 111 2.13 -11.35 -13.71
C GLY A 111 3.14 -12.49 -13.91
N GLU A 112 4.05 -12.35 -14.88
CA GLU A 112 5.12 -13.31 -15.14
C GLU A 112 6.02 -13.53 -13.91
N ARG A 113 6.40 -12.44 -13.22
CA ARG A 113 7.25 -12.51 -12.02
C ARG A 113 6.51 -13.15 -10.86
N LEU A 114 5.25 -12.80 -10.61
CA LEU A 114 4.42 -13.44 -9.58
C LEU A 114 4.26 -14.94 -9.85
N TRP A 115 4.03 -15.32 -11.10
CA TRP A 115 3.93 -16.72 -11.51
C TRP A 115 5.22 -17.49 -11.21
N LYS A 116 6.38 -16.89 -11.51
CA LYS A 116 7.68 -17.49 -11.18
C LYS A 116 7.84 -17.65 -9.67
N ILE A 117 7.59 -16.60 -8.89
CA ILE A 117 7.69 -16.61 -7.41
C ILE A 117 6.83 -17.72 -6.83
N TRP A 118 5.59 -17.84 -7.29
CA TRP A 118 4.66 -18.87 -6.83
C TRP A 118 5.15 -20.28 -7.18
N LYS A 119 5.67 -20.51 -8.40
CA LYS A 119 6.25 -21.81 -8.78
C LYS A 119 7.45 -22.18 -7.90
N ASP A 120 8.34 -21.22 -7.65
CA ASP A 120 9.51 -21.43 -6.80
C ASP A 120 9.11 -21.73 -5.35
N HIS A 121 8.10 -21.02 -4.82
CA HIS A 121 7.56 -21.29 -3.49
C HIS A 121 6.96 -22.71 -3.37
N ARG A 122 6.11 -23.14 -4.31
CA ARG A 122 5.49 -24.48 -4.28
C ARG A 122 6.54 -25.59 -4.35
N ARG A 123 7.55 -25.41 -5.20
CA ARG A 123 8.70 -26.32 -5.30
C ARG A 123 9.44 -26.44 -3.97
N ASN A 124 9.65 -25.32 -3.26
CA ASN A 124 10.35 -25.29 -1.97
C ASN A 124 9.60 -26.05 -0.86
N ILE A 125 8.26 -26.01 -0.85
CA ILE A 125 7.43 -26.74 0.13
C ILE A 125 7.17 -28.21 -0.27
N GLY A 126 7.78 -28.70 -1.36
CA GLY A 126 7.63 -30.07 -1.83
C GLY A 126 6.25 -30.38 -2.44
N GLU A 127 5.43 -29.36 -2.69
CA GLU A 127 4.18 -29.53 -3.41
C GLU A 127 4.47 -29.61 -4.91
N GLN A 128 4.17 -30.77 -5.52
CA GLN A 128 4.16 -30.87 -6.96
C GLN A 128 3.03 -30.01 -7.51
N HIS A 129 3.37 -29.13 -8.46
CA HIS A 129 2.36 -28.37 -9.17
C HIS A 129 1.91 -29.13 -10.41
N GLU A 130 0.59 -29.28 -10.60
CA GLU A 130 0.01 -29.96 -11.77
C GLU A 130 0.30 -29.23 -13.10
N TYR A 131 0.60 -27.93 -13.02
CA TYR A 131 0.80 -27.06 -14.17
C TYR A 131 2.29 -26.69 -14.35
N GLU A 132 2.97 -27.34 -15.29
CA GLU A 132 4.34 -27.00 -15.70
C GLU A 132 4.42 -25.86 -16.74
N GLY A 133 3.26 -25.39 -17.23
CA GLY A 133 3.18 -24.45 -18.35
C GLY A 133 3.74 -23.04 -18.07
N SER A 134 3.99 -22.33 -19.17
CA SER A 134 4.36 -20.91 -19.16
C SER A 134 3.21 -20.03 -18.64
N TRP A 135 3.54 -18.83 -18.15
CA TRP A 135 2.56 -17.79 -17.84
C TRP A 135 1.61 -17.54 -19.04
N ASP A 136 2.16 -17.48 -20.25
CA ASP A 136 1.37 -17.32 -21.47
C ASP A 136 0.38 -18.47 -21.69
N GLU A 137 0.77 -19.68 -21.36
CA GLU A 137 -0.10 -20.85 -21.51
C GLU A 137 -1.19 -20.82 -20.46
N PHE A 138 -0.85 -20.48 -19.21
CA PHE A 138 -1.82 -20.29 -18.14
C PHE A 138 -2.87 -19.24 -18.51
N VAL A 139 -2.44 -18.07 -18.99
CA VAL A 139 -3.34 -17.01 -19.46
C VAL A 139 -4.19 -17.48 -20.66
N LYS A 140 -3.66 -18.32 -21.56
CA LYS A 140 -4.44 -18.86 -22.69
C LYS A 140 -5.45 -19.92 -22.28
N GLN A 141 -5.13 -20.75 -21.29
CA GLN A 141 -5.98 -21.85 -20.83
C GLN A 141 -7.05 -21.35 -19.86
N GLU A 142 -6.63 -20.65 -18.80
CA GLU A 142 -7.45 -20.23 -17.65
C GLU A 142 -7.87 -18.74 -17.71
N GLY A 143 -7.25 -17.94 -18.58
CA GLY A 143 -7.35 -16.48 -18.48
C GLY A 143 -8.76 -15.92 -18.61
N ILE A 144 -9.10 -15.12 -17.59
CA ILE A 144 -9.88 -13.85 -17.48
C ILE A 144 -10.45 -13.24 -18.79
N LEU A 145 -9.88 -13.51 -19.96
CA LEU A 145 -10.33 -13.02 -21.27
C LEU A 145 -11.50 -13.80 -21.90
N ARG A 146 -11.90 -14.98 -21.42
CA ARG A 146 -13.03 -15.72 -22.03
C ARG A 146 -14.40 -15.08 -21.79
N HIS A 147 -14.59 -14.25 -20.75
CA HIS A 147 -15.93 -13.75 -20.39
C HIS A 147 -16.10 -12.23 -20.32
N GLU A 148 -15.04 -11.42 -20.15
CA GLU A 148 -15.24 -10.00 -19.81
C GLU A 148 -15.04 -8.98 -20.92
N LYS A 149 -14.30 -9.27 -22.01
CA LYS A 149 -14.13 -8.27 -23.09
C LYS A 149 -15.45 -7.84 -23.74
N SER A 150 -16.48 -8.69 -23.67
CA SER A 150 -17.85 -8.40 -24.14
C SER A 150 -18.70 -7.66 -23.11
N VAL A 151 -18.47 -7.90 -21.81
CA VAL A 151 -19.32 -7.41 -20.71
C VAL A 151 -18.82 -6.06 -20.20
N LEU A 152 -17.50 -5.90 -19.99
CA LEU A 152 -16.92 -4.66 -19.49
C LEU A 152 -17.03 -3.50 -20.49
N LYS A 153 -16.97 -3.78 -21.80
CA LYS A 153 -17.22 -2.76 -22.84
C LYS A 153 -18.67 -2.28 -22.91
N LYS A 154 -19.65 -3.06 -22.43
CA LYS A 154 -21.07 -2.72 -22.51
C LYS A 154 -21.61 -2.00 -21.28
N ASN A 155 -21.00 -2.23 -20.12
CA ASN A 155 -21.56 -1.80 -18.83
C ASN A 155 -20.71 -0.77 -18.07
N TRP A 156 -19.58 -0.30 -18.63
CA TRP A 156 -18.87 0.82 -18.05
C TRP A 156 -19.56 2.14 -18.37
N ALA A 157 -20.43 2.59 -17.47
CA ALA A 157 -20.88 3.98 -17.38
C ALA A 157 -20.65 4.45 -15.93
N PRO A 158 -20.00 5.61 -15.70
CA PRO A 158 -19.98 6.19 -14.37
C PRO A 158 -21.42 6.60 -14.04
N SER A 159 -22.03 5.93 -13.05
CA SER A 159 -23.43 6.17 -12.65
C SER A 159 -23.60 7.31 -11.65
N ALA A 160 -22.52 7.97 -11.25
CA ALA A 160 -22.57 9.06 -10.28
C ALA A 160 -22.62 10.42 -11.00
N THR A 161 -23.59 11.25 -10.67
CA THR A 161 -23.70 12.62 -11.21
C THR A 161 -22.65 13.52 -10.54
N GLU A 162 -22.25 14.62 -11.20
CA GLU A 162 -21.27 15.56 -10.63
C GLU A 162 -21.68 16.07 -9.24
N GLU A 163 -22.98 16.19 -8.96
CA GLU A 163 -23.52 16.66 -7.68
C GLU A 163 -23.34 15.64 -6.53
N GLU A 164 -23.43 14.34 -6.82
CA GLU A 164 -23.15 13.27 -5.85
C GLU A 164 -21.66 13.23 -5.47
N TRP A 165 -20.78 13.53 -6.44
CA TRP A 165 -19.34 13.66 -6.23
C TRP A 165 -18.97 14.86 -5.35
N PHE A 166 -19.60 16.03 -5.57
CA PHE A 166 -19.37 17.20 -4.73
C PHE A 166 -19.82 16.98 -3.27
N GLY A 167 -20.86 16.19 -3.03
CA GLY A 167 -21.29 15.80 -1.69
C GLY A 167 -20.25 14.97 -0.92
N TYR A 168 -19.56 14.05 -1.62
CA TYR A 168 -18.54 13.19 -1.04
C TYR A 168 -17.22 13.94 -0.77
N ILE A 169 -16.83 14.85 -1.65
CA ILE A 169 -15.66 15.73 -1.46
C ILE A 169 -15.83 16.62 -0.23
N LYS A 170 -17.03 17.15 -0.02
CA LYS A 170 -17.33 18.00 1.15
C LYS A 170 -17.26 17.22 2.47
N GLN A 171 -17.58 15.92 2.47
CA GLN A 171 -17.39 15.06 3.64
C GLN A 171 -15.91 14.80 3.96
N ILE A 172 -15.05 14.73 2.95
CA ILE A 172 -13.60 14.50 3.12
C ILE A 172 -12.90 15.78 3.63
N GLU A 173 -13.26 16.96 3.12
CA GLU A 173 -12.73 18.25 3.59
C GLU A 173 -13.12 18.53 5.06
N LEU A 174 -14.34 18.18 5.47
CA LEU A 174 -14.81 18.33 6.86
C LEU A 174 -14.04 17.42 7.85
N VAL A 175 -13.56 16.25 7.40
CA VAL A 175 -12.73 15.37 8.23
C VAL A 175 -11.31 15.92 8.36
N GLN A 176 -10.77 16.58 7.33
CA GLN A 176 -9.45 17.20 7.37
C GLN A 176 -9.41 18.50 8.19
N GLU A 177 -10.46 19.32 8.14
CA GLU A 177 -10.61 20.49 9.03
C GLU A 177 -10.85 20.08 10.49
N GLY A 178 -11.54 18.96 10.73
CA GLY A 178 -11.68 18.39 12.07
C GLY A 178 -10.35 17.88 12.65
N CYS A 179 -9.50 17.27 11.80
CA CYS A 179 -8.22 16.70 12.23
C CYS A 179 -7.17 17.77 12.54
N SER A 180 -7.11 18.85 11.76
CA SER A 180 -6.18 19.98 12.02
C SER A 180 -6.52 20.74 13.30
N VAL A 181 -7.82 20.93 13.61
CA VAL A 181 -8.27 21.60 14.84
C VAL A 181 -7.98 20.74 16.10
N THR A 182 -7.90 19.41 15.98
CA THR A 182 -7.55 18.53 17.11
C THR A 182 -6.05 18.51 17.42
N GLN A 183 -5.18 18.60 16.41
CA GLN A 183 -3.71 18.61 16.61
C GLN A 183 -3.22 19.91 17.27
N ASP A 184 -3.81 21.06 16.94
CA ASP A 184 -3.45 22.34 17.56
C ASP A 184 -3.83 22.42 19.05
N LYS A 185 -4.92 21.76 19.46
CA LYS A 185 -5.36 21.73 20.86
C LYS A 185 -4.46 20.84 21.73
N GLU A 186 -3.97 19.71 21.20
CA GLU A 186 -3.01 18.87 21.93
C GLU A 186 -1.66 19.57 22.12
N HIS A 187 -1.18 20.31 21.12
CA HIS A 187 0.07 21.06 21.21
C HIS A 187 -0.01 22.23 22.22
N LEU A 188 -1.17 22.90 22.31
CA LEU A 188 -1.46 23.94 23.31
C LEU A 188 -1.66 23.39 24.73
N LEU A 189 -2.19 22.17 24.89
CA LEU A 189 -2.35 21.51 26.19
C LEU A 189 -1.01 20.95 26.72
N ARG A 190 -0.14 20.42 25.84
CA ARG A 190 1.21 19.96 26.23
C ARG A 190 2.14 21.12 26.62
N SER A 191 2.05 22.27 25.94
CA SER A 191 2.84 23.47 26.29
C SER A 191 2.40 24.11 27.62
N ARG A 192 1.11 24.03 27.98
CA ARG A 192 0.62 24.45 29.31
C ARG A 192 1.01 23.50 30.45
N SER A 193 1.14 22.21 30.15
CA SER A 193 1.53 21.19 31.14
C SER A 193 3.01 21.28 31.50
N ALA A 194 3.86 21.71 30.56
CA ALA A 194 5.29 21.90 30.79
C ALA A 194 5.63 23.17 31.61
N SER A 195 4.72 24.14 31.71
CA SER A 195 4.91 25.38 32.50
C SER A 195 4.39 25.31 33.94
N LEU A 196 3.83 24.18 34.38
CA LEU A 196 3.22 24.00 35.72
C LEU A 196 4.01 23.02 36.61
N GLY A 197 5.25 22.68 36.23
CA GLY A 197 6.07 21.66 36.89
C GLY A 197 7.15 22.14 37.88
N ASP A 198 7.32 23.44 38.11
CA ASP A 198 8.37 23.97 39.00
C ASP A 198 7.79 24.88 40.09
N SER A 199 7.16 24.29 41.10
CA SER A 199 7.11 24.88 42.45
C SER A 199 6.70 23.83 43.49
N ASN A 200 7.64 22.96 43.90
CA ASN A 200 7.50 22.22 45.15
C ASN A 200 8.46 22.81 46.18
N THR A 201 7.89 23.68 47.01
CA THR A 201 8.49 24.29 48.19
C THR A 201 8.80 23.23 49.24
N THR A 202 10.08 23.05 49.56
CA THR A 202 10.53 22.31 50.75
C THR A 202 10.14 23.10 52.01
N VAL A 203 9.22 22.57 52.82
CA VAL A 203 8.95 23.05 54.18
C VAL A 203 9.67 22.13 55.17
N SER A 204 10.62 22.68 55.92
CA SER A 204 11.29 22.00 57.03
C SER A 204 10.45 22.16 58.32
N PRO A 205 10.28 21.13 59.15
CA PRO A 205 9.68 21.27 60.48
C PRO A 205 10.74 21.68 61.53
N ARG A 206 10.27 22.37 62.58
CA ARG A 206 11.04 22.76 63.77
C ARG A 206 11.40 21.57 64.64
#